data_AF-V6I0Q3-F1
#
_entry.id   AF-V6I0Q3-F1
#
_cell.length_a   1.000
_cell.length_b   1.000
_cell.length_c   1.000
_cell.angle_alpha   90.00
_cell.angle_beta   90.00
_cell.angle_gamma   90.00
#
_symmetry.space_group_name_H-M   'P 1'
#
loop_
_entity.id
_entity.type
_entity.pdbx_description
1 polymer ?
#
loop_
_entity_poly.entity_id
_entity_poly.type
_entity_poly.pdbx_seq_one_letter_code
_entity_poly.pdbx_strand_id
1 'polypeptide(L)'
;MIRKFRKSRSYPRIFPENPRKRRIVLIQILSLLFLFAGNIDSESDKTVSFQENFQSFIQEFHKHPSESLVRSFRARYSSFDPKPCSFEESERFEKIIYLSYKCKDRKWPGFIYLGGSSEFWKNHSTKISLGEVLRIGKKIYLEVKPSYEDELTENSFWKFKNFSTKDNSPFKPQTPKEYRDNFGLQYYLSISKHPAKRDFKGEKEIFFDSTCPLIFLKKDSDFYWEKAVYYSFQASCIPSSPYSYIRIRSDFLGKIRIDGKDTDQIQEGAKYLGKLKIHSIEAEKILWQQDAEIYNE
;
A
#
# COMPACT_ATOMS: atom_id res chain seq x y z
N MET A 1 -24.62 -85.76 -14.15
CA MET A 1 -24.37 -85.93 -12.70
C MET A 1 -23.16 -85.06 -12.33
N ILE A 2 -23.40 -83.78 -11.99
CA ILE A 2 -22.33 -82.79 -11.78
C ILE A 2 -22.14 -82.60 -10.27
N ARG A 3 -21.01 -83.09 -9.74
CA ARG A 3 -20.62 -82.89 -8.34
C ARG A 3 -20.15 -81.45 -8.14
N LYS A 4 -20.79 -80.80 -7.17
CA LYS A 4 -20.54 -79.45 -6.71
C LYS A 4 -19.52 -79.46 -5.55
N PHE A 5 -18.65 -78.45 -5.61
CA PHE A 5 -18.12 -77.64 -4.51
C PHE A 5 -16.88 -78.06 -3.68
N ARG A 6 -16.05 -77.00 -3.53
CA ARG A 6 -15.26 -76.52 -2.39
C ARG A 6 -13.82 -77.01 -2.24
N LYS A 7 -12.89 -76.09 -2.51
CA LYS A 7 -11.77 -75.84 -1.60
C LYS A 7 -11.56 -74.33 -1.41
N SER A 8 -11.43 -73.97 -0.14
CA SER A 8 -11.46 -72.65 0.47
C SER A 8 -10.20 -71.83 0.21
N ARG A 9 -10.36 -70.56 -0.19
CA ARG A 9 -9.34 -69.53 0.06
C ARG A 9 -9.61 -68.93 1.44
N SER A 10 -8.81 -69.33 2.42
CA SER A 10 -8.69 -68.65 3.71
C SER A 10 -7.82 -67.41 3.53
N TYR A 11 -8.44 -66.23 3.55
CA TYR A 11 -7.72 -64.98 3.77
C TYR A 11 -7.36 -64.85 5.26
N PRO A 12 -6.13 -64.43 5.61
CA PRO A 12 -5.77 -64.20 7.00
C PRO A 12 -6.58 -63.00 7.53
N ARG A 13 -7.32 -63.21 8.63
CA ARG A 13 -7.99 -62.11 9.35
C ARG A 13 -6.93 -61.29 10.08
N ILE A 14 -6.83 -60.01 9.71
CA ILE A 14 -5.93 -59.02 10.31
C ILE A 14 -6.48 -58.47 11.64
N PHE A 15 -7.72 -58.81 12.02
CA PHE A 15 -8.34 -58.27 13.23
C PHE A 15 -8.69 -59.36 14.26
N PRO A 16 -8.33 -59.17 15.55
CA PRO A 16 -8.70 -60.09 16.61
C PRO A 16 -10.20 -60.03 16.90
N GLU A 17 -10.81 -61.20 17.15
CA GLU A 17 -12.26 -61.38 17.41
C GLU A 17 -12.74 -60.79 18.75
N ASN A 18 -11.83 -60.31 19.60
CA ASN A 18 -12.17 -59.84 20.94
C ASN A 18 -12.31 -58.30 20.98
N PRO A 19 -13.51 -57.74 21.25
CA PRO A 19 -13.78 -56.30 21.10
C PRO A 19 -12.95 -55.40 22.03
N ARG A 20 -12.50 -55.91 23.18
CA ARG A 20 -11.61 -55.17 24.10
C ARG A 20 -10.18 -55.05 23.55
N LYS A 21 -9.64 -56.11 22.91
CA LYS A 21 -8.31 -56.06 22.28
C LYS A 21 -8.30 -55.18 21.03
N ARG A 22 -9.43 -55.12 20.30
CA ARG A 22 -9.58 -54.27 19.11
C ARG A 22 -9.48 -52.77 19.42
N ARG A 23 -10.03 -52.34 20.57
CA ARG A 23 -9.89 -50.94 21.04
C ARG A 23 -8.46 -50.59 21.45
N ILE A 24 -7.76 -51.51 22.12
CA ILE A 24 -6.36 -51.27 22.54
C ILE A 24 -5.44 -51.17 21.32
N VAL A 25 -5.61 -52.04 20.32
CA VAL A 25 -4.85 -51.98 19.06
C VAL A 25 -5.16 -50.69 18.28
N LEU A 26 -6.42 -50.27 18.22
CA LEU A 26 -6.79 -48.98 17.60
C LEU A 26 -6.20 -47.78 18.33
N ILE A 27 -6.20 -47.78 19.67
CA ILE A 27 -5.60 -46.71 20.47
C ILE A 27 -4.09 -46.70 20.29
N GLN A 28 -3.42 -47.86 20.28
CA GLN A 28 -1.98 -47.93 20.03
C GLN A 28 -1.60 -47.48 18.61
N ILE A 29 -2.40 -47.83 17.59
CA ILE A 29 -2.22 -47.33 16.22
C ILE A 29 -2.45 -45.82 16.15
N LEU A 30 -3.48 -45.29 16.84
CA LEU A 30 -3.72 -43.86 16.93
C LEU A 30 -2.58 -43.12 17.65
N SER A 31 -2.07 -43.68 18.74
CA SER A 31 -0.95 -43.09 19.51
C SER A 31 0.36 -43.13 18.71
N LEU A 32 0.61 -44.18 17.93
CA LEU A 32 1.75 -44.21 16.99
C LEU A 32 1.58 -43.21 15.84
N LEU A 33 0.37 -43.03 15.31
CA LEU A 33 0.08 -41.99 14.31
C LEU A 33 0.27 -40.58 14.87
N PHE A 34 -0.04 -40.35 16.15
CA PHE A 34 0.23 -39.07 16.81
C PHE A 34 1.73 -38.85 17.12
N LEU A 35 2.51 -39.92 17.32
CA LEU A 35 3.97 -39.82 17.53
C LEU A 35 4.75 -39.60 16.23
N PHE A 36 4.23 -40.04 15.07
CA PHE A 36 4.79 -39.68 13.75
C PHE A 36 4.29 -38.33 13.21
N ALA A 37 3.31 -37.70 13.87
CA ALA A 37 2.84 -36.35 13.55
C ALA A 37 3.57 -35.27 14.37
N GLY A 38 4.72 -35.59 14.96
CA GLY A 38 5.60 -34.66 15.66
C GLY A 38 6.74 -34.16 14.78
N ASN A 39 6.74 -32.85 14.52
CA ASN A 39 7.83 -32.00 14.04
C ASN A 39 8.44 -32.32 12.67
N ILE A 40 7.71 -31.95 11.61
CA ILE A 40 8.35 -31.50 10.37
C ILE A 40 8.28 -29.97 10.38
N ASP A 41 9.45 -29.34 10.52
CA ASP A 41 9.66 -27.89 10.47
C ASP A 41 9.19 -27.32 9.12
N SER A 42 7.89 -27.05 9.02
CA SER A 42 7.23 -26.52 7.81
C SER A 42 7.61 -25.08 7.45
N GLU A 43 8.55 -24.48 8.18
CA GLU A 43 9.00 -23.09 8.02
C GLU A 43 10.27 -22.99 7.15
N SER A 44 11.13 -24.02 7.18
CA SER A 44 12.36 -24.05 6.38
C SER A 44 12.11 -24.31 4.89
N ASP A 45 11.19 -25.22 4.54
CA ASP A 45 10.87 -25.52 3.14
C ASP A 45 10.17 -24.34 2.41
N LYS A 46 9.36 -23.56 3.13
CA LYS A 46 8.63 -22.41 2.56
C LYS A 46 9.55 -21.25 2.23
N THR A 47 10.56 -21.00 3.06
CA THR A 47 11.53 -19.91 2.88
C THR A 47 12.47 -20.17 1.70
N VAL A 48 12.95 -21.42 1.54
CA VAL A 48 13.75 -21.83 0.37
C VAL A 48 12.94 -21.68 -0.93
N SER A 49 11.69 -22.13 -0.94
CA SER A 49 10.81 -21.99 -2.11
C SER A 49 10.54 -20.54 -2.50
N PHE A 50 10.33 -19.64 -1.53
CA PHE A 50 10.16 -18.21 -1.81
C PHE A 50 11.42 -17.60 -2.44
N GLN A 51 12.59 -17.89 -1.88
CA GLN A 51 13.85 -17.30 -2.32
C GLN A 51 14.18 -17.65 -3.78
N GLU A 52 13.93 -18.90 -4.18
CA GLU A 52 14.10 -19.36 -5.57
C GLU A 52 13.11 -18.66 -6.53
N ASN A 53 11.86 -18.50 -6.09
CA ASN A 53 10.84 -17.79 -6.85
C ASN A 53 11.19 -16.30 -7.01
N PHE A 54 11.70 -15.67 -5.95
CA PHE A 54 12.09 -14.26 -6.00
C PHE A 54 13.32 -14.04 -6.89
N GLN A 55 14.32 -14.91 -6.81
CA GLN A 55 15.48 -14.84 -7.71
C GLN A 55 15.09 -15.04 -9.17
N SER A 56 14.20 -15.98 -9.46
CA SER A 56 13.67 -16.21 -10.80
C SER A 56 12.92 -14.97 -11.32
N PHE A 57 12.10 -14.36 -10.46
CA PHE A 57 11.42 -13.11 -10.76
C PHE A 57 12.40 -11.96 -11.07
N ILE A 58 13.45 -11.76 -10.27
CA ILE A 58 14.44 -10.69 -10.50
C ILE A 58 15.13 -10.90 -11.85
N GLN A 59 15.53 -12.13 -12.16
CA GLN A 59 16.18 -12.45 -13.43
C GLN A 59 15.27 -12.17 -14.63
N GLU A 60 13.99 -12.55 -14.53
CA GLU A 60 13.02 -12.27 -15.57
C GLU A 60 12.74 -10.78 -15.72
N PHE A 61 12.61 -10.06 -14.59
CA PHE A 61 12.43 -8.62 -14.58
C PHE A 61 13.60 -7.88 -15.22
N HIS A 62 14.84 -8.33 -15.02
CA HIS A 62 16.02 -7.72 -15.66
C HIS A 62 16.07 -7.94 -17.17
N LYS A 63 15.55 -9.07 -17.66
CA LYS A 63 15.46 -9.36 -19.10
C LYS A 63 14.30 -8.60 -19.75
N HIS A 64 13.14 -8.61 -19.09
CA HIS A 64 11.88 -8.08 -19.60
C HIS A 64 11.15 -7.27 -18.50
N PRO A 65 11.60 -6.03 -18.23
CA PRO A 65 10.98 -5.19 -17.21
C PRO A 65 9.53 -4.89 -17.58
N SER A 66 8.57 -5.38 -16.79
CA SER A 66 7.15 -5.20 -17.06
C SER A 66 6.33 -5.03 -15.79
N GLU A 67 5.37 -4.10 -15.81
CA GLU A 67 4.46 -3.86 -14.70
C GLU A 67 3.56 -5.07 -14.41
N SER A 68 3.18 -5.81 -15.46
CA SER A 68 2.38 -7.03 -15.34
C SER A 68 3.12 -8.11 -14.54
N LEU A 69 4.41 -8.34 -14.82
CA LEU A 69 5.24 -9.29 -14.06
C LEU A 69 5.32 -8.90 -12.58
N VAL A 70 5.56 -7.62 -12.29
CA VAL A 70 5.59 -7.12 -10.91
C VAL A 70 4.23 -7.24 -10.23
N ARG A 71 3.13 -6.96 -10.93
CA ARG A 71 1.76 -7.12 -10.40
C ARG A 71 1.45 -8.60 -10.08
N SER A 72 1.82 -9.52 -10.97
CA SER A 72 1.63 -10.96 -10.76
C SER A 72 2.48 -11.52 -9.63
N PHE A 73 3.68 -10.96 -9.40
CA PHE A 73 4.50 -11.31 -8.24
C PHE A 73 3.88 -10.77 -6.94
N ARG A 74 3.49 -9.48 -6.91
CA ARG A 74 2.85 -8.85 -5.73
C ARG A 74 1.53 -9.51 -5.32
N ALA A 75 0.76 -10.02 -6.28
CA ALA A 75 -0.47 -10.75 -5.99
C ALA A 75 -0.22 -12.06 -5.22
N ARG A 76 0.98 -12.66 -5.36
CA ARG A 76 1.39 -13.87 -4.63
C ARG A 76 2.18 -13.55 -3.36
N TYR A 77 2.95 -12.47 -3.39
CA TYR A 77 3.81 -12.03 -2.30
C TYR A 77 3.63 -10.53 -2.08
N SER A 78 2.63 -10.17 -1.27
CA SER A 78 2.35 -8.78 -0.89
C SER A 78 3.47 -8.17 -0.04
N SER A 79 4.05 -9.01 0.82
CA SER A 79 5.12 -8.70 1.76
C SER A 79 6.00 -9.94 1.93
N PHE A 80 7.28 -9.75 2.16
CA PHE A 80 8.22 -10.85 2.39
C PHE A 80 9.40 -10.44 3.26
N ASP A 81 9.94 -11.39 4.02
CA ASP A 81 11.24 -11.23 4.67
C ASP A 81 12.33 -11.53 3.63
N PRO A 82 13.27 -10.60 3.36
CA PRO A 82 14.35 -10.84 2.42
C PRO A 82 15.35 -11.93 2.88
N LYS A 83 15.33 -12.35 4.16
CA LYS A 83 16.25 -13.34 4.71
C LYS A 83 16.20 -14.68 3.95
N PRO A 84 17.36 -15.34 3.75
CA PRO A 84 18.70 -14.99 4.25
C PRO A 84 19.44 -13.92 3.41
N CYS A 85 18.81 -13.36 2.38
CA CYS A 85 19.37 -12.31 1.53
C CYS A 85 19.08 -10.91 2.10
N SER A 86 19.60 -9.85 1.46
CA SER A 86 19.35 -8.47 1.90
C SER A 86 19.40 -7.46 0.76
N PHE A 87 18.81 -6.28 0.99
CA PHE A 87 19.01 -5.13 0.13
C PHE A 87 20.15 -4.28 0.68
N GLU A 88 21.11 -3.96 -0.18
CA GLU A 88 22.23 -3.07 0.15
C GLU A 88 22.07 -1.76 -0.62
N GLU A 89 22.44 -0.65 0.02
CA GLU A 89 22.58 0.63 -0.65
C GLU A 89 23.73 0.58 -1.65
N SER A 90 23.44 0.95 -2.91
CA SER A 90 24.46 1.08 -3.96
C SER A 90 24.84 2.53 -4.22
N GLU A 91 23.87 3.45 -4.21
CA GLU A 91 24.08 4.86 -4.49
C GLU A 91 22.96 5.70 -3.85
N ARG A 92 23.25 6.96 -3.52
CA ARG A 92 22.27 7.91 -2.98
C ARG A 92 22.39 9.22 -3.73
N PHE A 93 21.26 9.73 -4.20
CA PHE A 93 21.16 11.03 -4.85
C PHE A 93 19.99 11.81 -4.24
N GLU A 94 20.30 12.89 -3.54
CA GLU A 94 19.32 13.68 -2.78
C GLU A 94 18.48 12.80 -1.82
N LYS A 95 17.17 12.67 -2.08
CA LYS A 95 16.22 11.86 -1.33
C LYS A 95 15.95 10.48 -1.95
N ILE A 96 16.64 10.15 -3.05
CA ILE A 96 16.51 8.89 -3.77
C ILE A 96 17.65 7.95 -3.37
N ILE A 97 17.31 6.72 -3.01
CA ILE A 97 18.26 5.71 -2.59
C ILE A 97 18.19 4.53 -3.56
N TYR A 98 19.29 4.27 -4.24
CA TYR A 98 19.43 3.13 -5.14
C TYR A 98 19.89 1.92 -4.35
N LEU A 99 19.20 0.80 -4.54
CA LEU A 99 19.40 -0.43 -3.83
C LEU A 99 19.83 -1.54 -4.79
N SER A 100 20.52 -2.53 -4.23
CA SER A 100 20.85 -3.78 -4.88
C SER A 100 20.43 -4.94 -3.99
N TYR A 101 19.76 -5.93 -4.55
CA TYR A 101 19.47 -7.17 -3.83
C TYR A 101 20.71 -8.06 -3.86
N LYS A 102 21.20 -8.49 -2.70
CA LYS A 102 22.37 -9.35 -2.57
C LYS A 102 21.97 -10.65 -1.89
N CYS A 103 22.35 -11.74 -2.52
CA CYS A 103 22.21 -13.05 -1.93
C CYS A 103 23.41 -13.95 -2.24
N LYS A 104 24.09 -14.43 -1.19
CA LYS A 104 25.37 -15.14 -1.31
C LYS A 104 26.34 -14.32 -2.19
N ASP A 105 26.89 -14.92 -3.24
CA ASP A 105 27.83 -14.26 -4.16
C ASP A 105 27.16 -13.47 -5.30
N ARG A 106 25.82 -13.43 -5.35
CA ARG A 106 25.08 -12.75 -6.42
C ARG A 106 24.52 -11.41 -5.95
N LYS A 107 24.69 -10.39 -6.78
CA LYS A 107 24.18 -9.04 -6.55
C LYS A 107 23.41 -8.56 -7.78
N TRP A 108 22.17 -8.14 -7.57
CA TRP A 108 21.27 -7.63 -8.59
C TRP A 108 20.98 -6.15 -8.32
N PRO A 109 21.51 -5.22 -9.15
CA PRO A 109 21.16 -3.80 -9.06
C PRO A 109 19.80 -3.55 -9.69
N GLY A 110 19.28 -2.32 -9.58
CA GLY A 110 18.03 -1.95 -10.25
C GLY A 110 16.84 -1.85 -9.30
N PHE A 111 17.10 -1.66 -8.00
CA PHE A 111 16.08 -1.35 -7.02
C PHE A 111 16.21 0.11 -6.59
N ILE A 112 15.10 0.70 -6.17
CA ILE A 112 15.06 2.11 -5.76
C ILE A 112 14.12 2.29 -4.58
N TYR A 113 14.47 3.22 -3.70
CA TYR A 113 13.63 3.68 -2.62
C TYR A 113 13.52 5.20 -2.66
N LEU A 114 12.29 5.69 -2.55
CA LEU A 114 11.95 7.11 -2.66
C LEU A 114 11.61 7.77 -1.31
N GLY A 115 11.67 7.05 -0.19
CA GLY A 115 11.36 7.62 1.12
C GLY A 115 12.58 8.29 1.75
N GLY A 116 12.43 9.54 2.17
CA GLY A 116 13.58 10.39 2.51
C GLY A 116 14.26 10.13 3.86
N SER A 117 13.78 9.20 4.70
CA SER A 117 14.29 9.10 6.09
C SER A 117 14.35 7.69 6.71
N SER A 118 13.70 6.67 6.13
CA SER A 118 13.73 5.33 6.71
C SER A 118 14.82 4.50 6.08
N GLU A 119 15.76 3.98 6.88
CA GLU A 119 16.80 3.05 6.44
C GLU A 119 16.38 1.58 6.62
N PHE A 120 15.12 1.26 6.30
CA PHE A 120 14.53 -0.05 6.59
C PHE A 120 15.30 -1.23 5.97
N TRP A 121 16.02 -1.05 4.86
CA TRP A 121 16.85 -2.09 4.27
C TRP A 121 18.05 -2.48 5.15
N LYS A 122 18.46 -1.63 6.09
CA LYS A 122 19.47 -1.96 7.12
C LYS A 122 18.89 -2.78 8.26
N ASN A 123 17.57 -2.72 8.47
CA ASN A 123 16.90 -3.51 9.49
C ASN A 123 16.47 -4.86 8.91
N HIS A 124 17.22 -5.91 9.25
CA HIS A 124 16.96 -7.27 8.80
C HIS A 124 15.61 -7.85 9.28
N SER A 125 14.90 -7.20 10.20
CA SER A 125 13.59 -7.65 10.67
C SER A 125 12.42 -6.97 9.95
N THR A 126 12.68 -6.02 9.05
CA THR A 126 11.61 -5.33 8.32
C THR A 126 11.17 -6.16 7.12
N LYS A 127 9.88 -6.50 7.08
CA LYS A 127 9.26 -7.06 5.88
C LYS A 127 9.27 -6.04 4.76
N ILE A 128 9.49 -6.52 3.55
CA ILE A 128 9.64 -5.70 2.35
C ILE A 128 8.48 -5.98 1.41
N SER A 129 8.01 -4.93 0.75
CA SER A 129 7.08 -5.04 -0.38
C SER A 129 7.69 -4.40 -1.63
N LEU A 130 7.31 -4.90 -2.79
CA LEU A 130 7.67 -4.28 -4.07
C LEU A 130 6.63 -3.21 -4.43
N GLY A 131 7.11 -2.08 -4.94
CA GLY A 131 6.31 -0.96 -5.38
C GLY A 131 6.13 -0.94 -6.90
N GLU A 132 6.32 0.23 -7.49
CA GLU A 132 6.15 0.48 -8.91
C GLU A 132 7.42 0.23 -9.74
N VAL A 133 7.23 0.07 -11.05
CA VAL A 133 8.34 0.03 -12.02
C VAL A 133 8.61 1.46 -12.47
N LEU A 134 9.79 1.96 -12.14
CA LEU A 134 10.17 3.36 -12.38
C LEU A 134 11.20 3.44 -13.51
N ARG A 135 10.97 4.33 -14.47
CA ARG A 135 11.94 4.59 -15.54
C ARG A 135 12.64 5.90 -15.25
N ILE A 136 13.95 5.84 -14.99
CA ILE A 136 14.80 7.01 -14.75
C ILE A 136 15.87 7.04 -15.83
N GLY A 137 15.74 8.00 -16.76
CA GLY A 137 16.56 8.07 -17.97
C GLY A 137 16.40 6.81 -18.84
N LYS A 138 17.51 6.11 -19.09
CA LYS A 138 17.54 4.85 -19.85
C LYS A 138 17.44 3.59 -19.00
N LYS A 139 17.44 3.73 -17.67
CA LYS A 139 17.41 2.60 -16.73
C LYS A 139 16.01 2.43 -16.15
N ILE A 140 15.66 1.17 -15.88
CA ILE A 140 14.40 0.80 -15.25
C ILE A 140 14.75 0.27 -13.86
N TYR A 141 14.01 0.74 -12.87
CA TYR A 141 14.18 0.42 -11.46
C TYR A 141 12.88 -0.15 -10.90
N LEU A 142 13.00 -1.03 -9.92
CA LEU A 142 11.89 -1.56 -9.16
C LEU A 142 11.87 -0.92 -7.77
N GLU A 143 10.76 -0.26 -7.45
CA GLU A 143 10.62 0.38 -6.15
C GLU A 143 10.50 -0.67 -5.03
N VAL A 144 11.15 -0.40 -3.90
CA VAL A 144 11.14 -1.25 -2.70
C VAL A 144 10.61 -0.44 -1.53
N LYS A 145 9.66 -0.97 -0.76
CA LYS A 145 9.02 -0.30 0.38
C LYS A 145 9.07 -1.16 1.64
N PRO A 146 9.13 -0.56 2.84
CA PRO A 146 8.82 -1.29 4.06
C PRO A 146 7.34 -1.71 4.02
N SER A 147 7.09 -2.96 4.40
CA SER A 147 5.74 -3.47 4.60
C SER A 147 5.36 -3.27 6.06
N TYR A 148 4.41 -2.37 6.31
CA TYR A 148 3.71 -2.28 7.59
C TYR A 148 2.53 -3.24 7.49
N GLU A 149 2.73 -4.49 7.91
CA GLU A 149 1.58 -5.37 8.17
C GLU A 149 0.93 -4.86 9.46
N ASP A 150 -0.18 -4.13 9.34
CA ASP A 150 -1.21 -4.23 10.36
C ASP A 150 -1.66 -5.70 10.35
N GLU A 151 -1.66 -6.36 11.51
CA GLU A 151 -2.33 -7.64 11.72
C GLU A 151 -3.85 -7.45 11.48
N LEU A 152 -4.24 -7.33 10.22
CA LEU A 152 -5.62 -7.41 9.80
C LEU A 152 -5.97 -8.89 9.76
N THR A 153 -6.62 -9.33 10.84
CA THR A 153 -7.38 -10.57 10.94
C THR A 153 -8.03 -10.90 9.60
N GLU A 154 -7.66 -12.06 9.06
CA GLU A 154 -8.34 -12.71 7.96
C GLU A 154 -9.86 -12.70 8.21
N ASN A 155 -10.60 -12.35 7.14
CA ASN A 155 -12.04 -12.56 6.88
C ASN A 155 -12.82 -11.26 6.68
N SER A 156 -12.77 -10.72 5.46
CA SER A 156 -13.89 -9.96 4.91
C SER A 156 -13.83 -9.81 3.37
N PHE A 157 -13.49 -10.89 2.66
CA PHE A 157 -14.03 -11.08 1.32
C PHE A 157 -15.35 -11.84 1.46
N TRP A 158 -16.41 -11.37 0.78
CA TRP A 158 -17.79 -11.84 0.80
C TRP A 158 -18.74 -11.16 1.80
N LYS A 159 -19.30 -10.00 1.38
CA LYS A 159 -20.75 -9.72 1.37
C LYS A 159 -21.04 -8.33 0.82
N PHE A 160 -21.14 -8.21 -0.51
CA PHE A 160 -21.95 -7.16 -1.12
C PHE A 160 -23.33 -7.74 -1.44
N LYS A 161 -24.30 -7.49 -0.55
CA LYS A 161 -25.72 -7.46 -0.95
C LYS A 161 -26.57 -6.67 0.04
N ASN A 162 -27.17 -5.62 -0.51
CA ASN A 162 -28.40 -4.93 -0.12
C ASN A 162 -28.42 -4.18 1.22
N PHE A 163 -28.50 -2.85 1.17
CA PHE A 163 -29.28 -2.09 2.14
C PHE A 163 -29.99 -0.90 1.47
N SER A 164 -31.32 -0.93 1.53
CA SER A 164 -32.19 0.21 1.30
C SER A 164 -32.74 0.71 2.65
N THR A 165 -32.56 2.02 2.87
CA THR A 165 -33.40 2.99 3.62
C THR A 165 -33.69 2.89 5.13
N LYS A 166 -33.46 4.07 5.74
CA LYS A 166 -34.19 4.82 6.78
C LYS A 166 -33.73 4.77 8.25
N ASP A 167 -33.15 5.91 8.64
CA ASP A 167 -33.39 6.74 9.84
C ASP A 167 -33.78 6.08 11.17
N ASN A 168 -32.94 6.31 12.19
CA ASN A 168 -33.23 7.22 13.31
C ASN A 168 -32.03 7.28 14.28
N SER A 169 -31.56 8.50 14.58
CA SER A 169 -30.70 8.82 15.74
C SER A 169 -31.58 9.00 17.01
N PRO A 170 -31.09 9.00 18.28
CA PRO A 170 -30.00 9.86 18.74
C PRO A 170 -29.12 9.37 19.93
N PHE A 171 -28.12 10.21 20.26
CA PHE A 171 -27.27 10.32 21.46
C PHE A 171 -25.87 9.67 21.48
N LYS A 172 -24.89 10.57 21.44
CA LYS A 172 -23.43 10.42 21.54
C LYS A 172 -22.97 10.01 22.94
N PRO A 173 -21.88 9.24 23.01
CA PRO A 173 -20.68 9.66 23.72
C PRO A 173 -19.68 10.24 22.70
N GLN A 174 -19.15 11.44 22.96
CA GLN A 174 -18.03 11.98 22.17
C GLN A 174 -16.77 11.17 22.47
N THR A 175 -16.55 10.10 21.70
CA THR A 175 -15.21 9.62 21.42
C THR A 175 -14.49 10.63 20.51
N PRO A 176 -13.16 10.76 20.59
CA PRO A 176 -12.39 11.56 19.64
C PRO A 176 -12.82 11.15 18.24
N LYS A 177 -13.19 12.11 17.39
CA LYS A 177 -13.54 11.80 16.00
C LYS A 177 -12.31 11.19 15.34
N GLU A 178 -12.20 9.87 15.34
CA GLU A 178 -11.52 9.14 14.29
C GLU A 178 -12.18 9.60 13.00
N TYR A 179 -11.42 10.34 12.19
CA TYR A 179 -11.86 10.97 10.96
C TYR A 179 -12.19 9.85 9.98
N ARG A 180 -13.43 9.36 10.02
CA ARG A 180 -13.98 8.43 9.04
C ARG A 180 -13.76 9.00 7.64
N ASP A 181 -13.00 8.27 6.84
CA ASP A 181 -12.84 8.36 5.40
C ASP A 181 -12.98 9.77 4.80
N ASN A 182 -11.85 10.47 4.65
CA ASN A 182 -11.76 11.71 3.89
C ASN A 182 -11.94 11.41 2.37
N PHE A 183 -13.19 11.16 1.96
CA PHE A 183 -13.54 10.81 0.58
C PHE A 183 -13.15 11.89 -0.42
N GLY A 184 -13.14 13.17 0.01
CA GLY A 184 -12.67 14.30 -0.79
C GLY A 184 -11.19 14.17 -1.12
N LEU A 185 -10.35 13.90 -0.11
CA LEU A 185 -8.93 13.66 -0.30
C LEU A 185 -8.67 12.39 -1.10
N GLN A 186 -9.38 11.29 -0.85
CA GLN A 186 -9.26 10.08 -1.67
C GLN A 186 -9.58 10.34 -3.14
N TYR A 187 -10.63 11.13 -3.42
CA TYR A 187 -10.95 11.57 -4.77
C TYR A 187 -9.81 12.41 -5.37
N TYR A 188 -9.30 13.40 -4.64
CA TYR A 188 -8.14 14.19 -5.05
C TYR A 188 -6.93 13.31 -5.39
N LEU A 189 -6.62 12.34 -4.53
CA LEU A 189 -5.52 11.41 -4.73
C LEU A 189 -5.74 10.57 -6.00
N SER A 190 -6.96 10.09 -6.22
CA SER A 190 -7.31 9.31 -7.41
C SER A 190 -7.16 10.09 -8.72
N ILE A 191 -7.53 11.37 -8.73
CA ILE A 191 -7.45 12.20 -9.93
C ILE A 191 -6.01 12.68 -10.17
N SER A 192 -5.26 12.94 -9.10
CA SER A 192 -3.88 13.43 -9.15
C SER A 192 -2.87 12.36 -9.54
N LYS A 193 -3.16 11.08 -9.30
CA LYS A 193 -2.36 9.95 -9.80
C LYS A 193 -2.40 9.83 -11.32
N HIS A 194 -3.49 10.25 -11.96
CA HIS A 194 -3.67 10.18 -13.41
C HIS A 194 -4.22 11.51 -13.94
N PRO A 195 -3.39 12.56 -14.00
CA PRO A 195 -3.78 13.86 -14.52
C PRO A 195 -4.31 13.73 -15.95
N ALA A 196 -5.53 14.20 -16.18
CA ALA A 196 -6.19 14.20 -17.47
C ALA A 196 -7.31 15.22 -17.44
N LYS A 197 -7.63 15.83 -18.58
CA LYS A 197 -8.82 16.69 -18.69
C LYS A 197 -10.06 15.84 -18.39
N ARG A 198 -10.90 16.32 -17.48
CA ARG A 198 -12.12 15.61 -17.06
C ARG A 198 -13.30 16.58 -17.04
N ASP A 199 -14.43 16.13 -17.55
CA ASP A 199 -15.68 16.88 -17.42
C ASP A 199 -16.13 16.84 -15.96
N PHE A 200 -15.94 17.98 -15.28
CA PHE A 200 -16.29 18.14 -13.89
C PHE A 200 -17.58 18.99 -13.80
N LYS A 201 -18.67 18.37 -13.34
CA LYS A 201 -20.02 18.99 -13.27
C LYS A 201 -20.57 19.08 -11.83
N GLY A 202 -19.71 19.09 -10.82
CA GLY A 202 -20.13 19.12 -9.42
C GLY A 202 -19.36 20.11 -8.57
N GLU A 203 -19.74 20.26 -7.31
CA GLU A 203 -18.97 20.99 -6.29
C GLU A 203 -18.37 19.95 -5.34
N LYS A 204 -17.13 19.54 -5.59
CA LYS A 204 -16.42 18.63 -4.68
C LYS A 204 -15.51 19.44 -3.78
N GLU A 205 -15.79 19.36 -2.48
CA GLU A 205 -14.94 19.87 -1.43
C GLU A 205 -13.86 18.82 -1.09
N ILE A 206 -12.62 19.25 -1.00
CA ILE A 206 -11.46 18.47 -0.62
C ILE A 206 -10.94 19.03 0.69
N PHE A 207 -10.78 18.17 1.68
CA PHE A 207 -10.14 18.51 2.93
C PHE A 207 -8.71 17.92 2.91
N PHE A 208 -7.72 18.80 2.98
CA PHE A 208 -6.31 18.48 3.16
C PHE A 208 -6.06 18.42 4.66
N ASP A 209 -6.02 17.20 5.19
CA ASP A 209 -5.75 16.89 6.59
C ASP A 209 -4.25 16.63 6.82
N SER A 210 -3.87 16.19 8.01
CA SER A 210 -2.48 15.88 8.37
C SER A 210 -1.86 14.72 7.56
N THR A 211 -2.66 13.96 6.81
CA THR A 211 -2.14 12.93 5.89
C THR A 211 -1.72 13.53 4.55
N CYS A 212 -2.26 14.68 4.18
CA CYS A 212 -1.86 15.45 3.01
C CYS A 212 -1.91 16.95 3.30
N PRO A 213 -1.02 17.49 4.17
CA PRO A 213 -0.96 18.92 4.41
C PRO A 213 -0.50 19.68 3.16
N LEU A 214 -0.90 20.94 3.09
CA LEU A 214 -0.47 21.94 2.12
C LEU A 214 0.81 22.61 2.62
N ILE A 215 1.90 22.43 1.89
CA ILE A 215 3.17 23.08 2.19
C ILE A 215 3.22 24.42 1.47
N PHE A 216 3.37 25.51 2.21
CA PHE A 216 3.51 26.82 1.59
C PHE A 216 4.85 26.91 0.84
N LEU A 217 4.80 27.29 -0.43
CA LEU A 217 5.98 27.50 -1.26
C LEU A 217 6.33 28.99 -1.28
N LYS A 218 5.46 29.81 -1.87
CA LYS A 218 5.79 31.21 -2.11
C LYS A 218 4.54 32.04 -2.39
N LYS A 219 4.74 33.35 -2.28
CA LYS A 219 3.79 34.36 -2.70
C LYS A 219 4.14 34.80 -4.12
N ASP A 220 3.25 34.53 -5.07
CA ASP A 220 3.40 34.88 -6.48
C ASP A 220 2.42 36.00 -6.86
N SER A 221 2.90 37.03 -7.55
CA SER A 221 2.04 38.05 -8.15
C SER A 221 1.94 37.80 -9.66
N ASP A 222 0.74 37.53 -10.18
CA ASP A 222 0.55 37.44 -11.63
C ASP A 222 0.53 38.85 -12.22
N PHE A 223 1.70 39.34 -12.62
CA PHE A 223 1.86 40.72 -13.10
C PHE A 223 1.08 41.02 -14.40
N TYR A 224 0.80 40.01 -15.22
CA TYR A 224 0.38 40.21 -16.61
C TYR A 224 -1.14 40.17 -16.88
N TRP A 225 -1.98 39.67 -15.97
CA TRP A 225 -3.39 39.39 -16.31
C TRP A 225 -4.41 39.89 -15.28
N GLU A 226 -4.22 39.55 -14.01
CA GLU A 226 -5.05 40.02 -12.91
C GLU A 226 -4.08 40.57 -11.88
N LYS A 227 -4.20 41.83 -11.44
CA LYS A 227 -3.41 42.41 -10.33
C LYS A 227 -3.76 41.73 -9.00
N ALA A 228 -3.62 40.42 -8.95
CA ALA A 228 -4.01 39.52 -7.89
C ALA A 228 -2.76 38.81 -7.40
N VAL A 229 -2.66 38.73 -6.08
CA VAL A 229 -1.60 38.02 -5.40
C VAL A 229 -2.11 36.60 -5.15
N TYR A 230 -1.24 35.62 -5.36
CA TYR A 230 -1.52 34.22 -5.12
C TYR A 230 -0.53 33.67 -4.09
N TYR A 231 -1.04 32.85 -3.19
CA TYR A 231 -0.26 32.03 -2.30
C TYR A 231 -0.20 30.63 -2.90
N SER A 232 1.02 30.20 -3.21
CA SER A 232 1.30 28.95 -3.89
C SER A 232 1.66 27.89 -2.85
N PHE A 233 0.95 26.77 -2.90
CA PHE A 233 1.09 25.63 -2.00
C PHE A 233 1.42 24.37 -2.79
N GLN A 234 2.06 23.42 -2.13
CA GLN A 234 2.26 22.05 -2.61
C GLN A 234 1.49 21.08 -1.73
N ALA A 235 0.60 20.29 -2.32
CA ALA A 235 0.01 19.14 -1.64
C ALA A 235 1.09 18.09 -1.39
N SER A 236 1.39 17.82 -0.11
CA SER A 236 2.50 16.95 0.30
C SER A 236 2.33 15.48 -0.08
N CYS A 237 1.09 15.02 -0.29
CA CYS A 237 0.81 13.61 -0.57
C CYS A 237 1.11 13.17 -2.01
N ILE A 238 1.15 14.09 -2.98
CA ILE A 238 1.44 13.76 -4.39
C ILE A 238 2.33 14.84 -5.03
N PRO A 239 3.55 15.10 -4.51
CA PRO A 239 4.38 16.23 -4.94
C PRO A 239 4.83 16.13 -6.42
N SER A 240 4.79 14.94 -7.01
CA SER A 240 5.15 14.69 -8.41
C SER A 240 4.02 14.97 -9.41
N SER A 241 2.78 15.13 -8.93
CA SER A 241 1.66 15.40 -9.82
C SER A 241 1.60 16.89 -10.18
N PRO A 242 1.24 17.24 -11.42
CA PRO A 242 0.93 18.62 -11.77
C PRO A 242 -0.22 19.20 -10.93
N TYR A 243 -1.10 18.36 -10.37
CA TYR A 243 -2.19 18.78 -9.49
C TYR A 243 -1.75 19.05 -8.05
N SER A 244 -0.49 18.80 -7.72
CA SER A 244 0.08 19.11 -6.41
C SER A 244 0.25 20.60 -6.17
N TYR A 245 0.44 21.35 -7.26
CA TYR A 245 0.60 22.77 -7.21
C TYR A 245 -0.76 23.45 -7.11
N ILE A 246 -1.01 24.05 -5.95
CA ILE A 246 -2.29 24.68 -5.60
C ILE A 246 -2.05 26.16 -5.42
N ARG A 247 -2.77 26.97 -6.20
CA ARG A 247 -2.71 28.43 -6.11
C ARG A 247 -3.98 28.94 -5.46
N ILE A 248 -3.83 29.66 -4.36
CA ILE A 248 -4.94 30.29 -3.64
C ILE A 248 -4.83 31.79 -3.82
N ARG A 249 -5.89 32.42 -4.30
CA ARG A 249 -5.94 33.87 -4.48
C ARG A 249 -5.99 34.56 -3.12
N SER A 250 -5.24 35.65 -2.96
CA SER A 250 -5.35 36.52 -1.80
C SER A 250 -6.66 37.31 -1.79
N ASP A 251 -6.96 37.92 -0.65
CA ASP A 251 -7.95 38.99 -0.58
C ASP A 251 -7.51 40.26 -1.36
N PHE A 252 -8.36 41.29 -1.37
CA PHE A 252 -8.08 42.58 -2.01
C PHE A 252 -6.88 43.33 -1.39
N LEU A 253 -6.47 42.96 -0.17
CA LEU A 253 -5.34 43.54 0.55
C LEU A 253 -4.05 42.74 0.35
N GLY A 254 -4.07 41.66 -0.44
CA GLY A 254 -2.89 40.82 -0.69
C GLY A 254 -2.59 39.84 0.45
N LYS A 255 -3.53 39.60 1.36
CA LYS A 255 -3.43 38.68 2.51
C LYS A 255 -4.16 37.37 2.25
N ILE A 256 -3.77 36.34 2.98
CA ILE A 256 -4.44 35.03 3.00
C ILE A 256 -5.09 34.81 4.36
N ARG A 257 -6.26 34.18 4.37
CA ARG A 257 -7.00 33.86 5.59
C ARG A 257 -6.56 32.51 6.15
N ILE A 258 -5.92 32.50 7.31
CA ILE A 258 -5.47 31.30 8.03
C ILE A 258 -6.15 31.29 9.40
N ASP A 259 -6.82 30.21 9.77
CA ASP A 259 -7.62 30.10 11.02
C ASP A 259 -8.63 31.26 11.19
N GLY A 260 -9.17 31.74 10.08
CA GLY A 260 -10.12 32.85 10.07
C GLY A 260 -9.49 34.24 10.27
N LYS A 261 -8.15 34.37 10.32
CA LYS A 261 -7.43 35.64 10.42
C LYS A 261 -6.66 35.94 9.13
N ASP A 262 -6.76 37.18 8.66
CA ASP A 262 -6.06 37.61 7.44
C ASP A 262 -4.60 37.96 7.77
N THR A 263 -3.66 37.25 7.16
CA THR A 263 -2.22 37.39 7.38
C THR A 263 -1.45 37.40 6.05
N ASP A 264 -0.33 38.09 6.04
CA ASP A 264 0.69 38.06 4.97
C ASP A 264 2.02 37.44 5.46
N GLN A 265 2.11 37.14 6.76
CA GLN A 265 3.28 36.54 7.39
C GLN A 265 3.09 35.03 7.44
N ILE A 266 3.44 34.39 6.34
CA ILE A 266 3.45 32.93 6.19
C ILE A 266 4.88 32.47 5.90
N GLN A 267 5.30 31.39 6.55
CA GLN A 267 6.67 30.88 6.42
C GLN A 267 6.75 29.84 5.31
N GLU A 268 7.69 30.02 4.38
CA GLU A 268 7.99 29.02 3.34
C GLU A 268 8.38 27.68 3.97
N GLY A 269 7.80 26.60 3.47
CA GLY A 269 7.94 25.25 4.01
C GLY A 269 7.00 24.92 5.18
N ALA A 270 6.26 25.89 5.73
CA ALA A 270 5.27 25.60 6.76
C ALA A 270 4.10 24.79 6.20
N LYS A 271 3.54 23.94 7.04
CA LYS A 271 2.45 23.03 6.71
C LYS A 271 1.13 23.58 7.22
N TYR A 272 0.11 23.43 6.39
CA TYR A 272 -1.23 23.90 6.65
C TYR A 272 -2.25 22.84 6.29
N LEU A 273 -3.36 22.82 7.01
CA LEU A 273 -4.55 22.11 6.60
C LEU A 273 -5.38 23.01 5.70
N GLY A 274 -6.22 22.44 4.86
CA GLY A 274 -6.98 23.24 3.91
C GLY A 274 -8.30 22.61 3.50
N LYS A 275 -9.34 23.42 3.35
CA LYS A 275 -10.59 23.04 2.70
C LYS A 275 -10.69 23.80 1.39
N LEU A 276 -10.62 23.10 0.27
CA LEU A 276 -10.71 23.67 -1.06
C LEU A 276 -11.81 23.03 -1.88
N LYS A 277 -12.40 23.78 -2.80
CA LYS A 277 -13.42 23.28 -3.72
C LYS A 277 -12.90 23.28 -5.15
N ILE A 278 -13.10 22.19 -5.87
CA ILE A 278 -12.72 22.11 -7.29
C ILE A 278 -13.69 22.99 -8.08
N HIS A 279 -13.13 23.86 -8.92
CA HIS A 279 -13.87 24.57 -9.96
C HIS A 279 -13.82 23.81 -11.29
N SER A 280 -12.63 23.40 -11.73
CA SER A 280 -12.45 22.59 -12.95
C SER A 280 -11.18 21.74 -12.89
N ILE A 281 -11.14 20.67 -13.69
CA ILE A 281 -10.00 19.76 -13.80
C ILE A 281 -9.44 19.81 -15.22
N GLU A 282 -8.28 20.43 -15.39
CA GLU A 282 -7.55 20.50 -16.65
C GLU A 282 -6.47 19.41 -16.69
N ALA A 283 -5.83 19.19 -17.84
CA ALA A 283 -4.80 18.16 -17.95
C ALA A 283 -3.57 18.44 -17.06
N GLU A 284 -3.24 19.71 -16.86
CA GLU A 284 -2.01 20.15 -16.21
C GLU A 284 -2.24 20.86 -14.86
N LYS A 285 -3.49 21.10 -14.47
CA LYS A 285 -3.82 21.74 -13.19
C LYS A 285 -5.26 21.50 -12.78
N ILE A 286 -5.54 21.71 -11.51
CA ILE A 286 -6.90 21.86 -10.99
C ILE A 286 -7.11 23.35 -10.75
N LEU A 287 -8.22 23.88 -11.26
CA LEU A 287 -8.68 25.21 -10.86
C LEU A 287 -9.55 25.06 -9.62
N TRP A 288 -9.27 25.87 -8.62
CA TRP A 288 -9.97 25.88 -7.34
C TRP A 288 -10.93 27.07 -7.28
N GLN A 289 -12.03 26.93 -6.53
CA GLN A 289 -12.86 28.07 -6.17
C GLN A 289 -12.09 29.01 -5.23
N GLN A 290 -12.51 30.28 -5.15
CA GLN A 290 -11.76 31.33 -4.46
C GLN A 290 -11.88 31.23 -2.92
N ASP A 291 -12.95 30.61 -2.45
CA ASP A 291 -13.34 30.41 -1.06
C ASP A 291 -12.60 29.22 -0.42
N ALA A 292 -11.27 29.28 -0.46
CA ALA A 292 -10.40 28.33 0.25
C ALA A 292 -10.29 28.70 1.74
N GLU A 293 -10.42 27.70 2.62
CA GLU A 293 -10.19 27.87 4.06
C GLU A 293 -8.89 27.17 4.44
N ILE A 294 -7.92 27.92 4.95
CA ILE A 294 -6.63 27.39 5.40
C ILE A 294 -6.57 27.42 6.93
N TYR A 295 -5.99 26.37 7.52
CA TYR A 295 -5.82 26.24 8.96
C TYR A 295 -4.37 25.89 9.28
N ASN A 296 -3.89 26.26 10.47
CA ASN A 296 -2.61 25.75 10.95
C ASN A 296 -2.71 24.24 11.20
N GLU A 297 -1.65 23.50 10.88
CA GLU A 297 -1.51 22.08 11.27
C GLU A 297 -1.24 21.92 12.78
#